data_AF-A0A7K2YBW5-F1
#
_entry.id   AF-A0A7K2YBW5-F1
#
_cell.length_a   1.000
_cell.length_b   1.000
_cell.length_c   1.000
_cell.angle_alpha   90.00
_cell.angle_beta   90.00
_cell.angle_gamma   90.00
#
_symmetry.space_group_name_H-M   'P 1'
#
loop_
_entity.id
_entity.type
_entity.pdbx_description
1 polymer ?
#
loop_
_entity_poly.entity_id
_entity_poly.type
_entity_poly.pdbx_seq_one_letter_code
_entity_poly.pdbx_strand_id
1 'polypeptide(L)'
;MADVVVLLPGIGGSVLTRNGKDVWAPSASAVLGALSSLGGSLESLELGEDDWLVDDLGDGVAADRLVPDLHTLPGLWKIDGYTAIEKFLLARFDLQKGRNYFPFPYDWRRDNRVAARRLAEQSATWLRDWRGTSGNSAAQLVLIGHSMGGLVSRYFVEVLGGWKDTRAIVTFGTPYYGSLNAVEFLCNGFHKRLGPFEKDLTRLLRSFTGLHQLVPVYKCVFGPEGEAATPAKAGLPGWQPLWSDHLTDFFCEMEKGATVNRQESAWESNQVVYHPIVGMDQPTRQSARLTDHKVETLMLRGDADEGGDGTVPKLSAALSGTEDARTFVPQKHGSLQNQDAMLDHLGGILRSLHDVRIDDLRAAVTSWFSYLGDDLYLADEPVVCEVGAVSALSEEELPEVPARLSVTSRTTGRPVVARDLTVARGRRQVEIGVLPAGTYDLLISAGADTAPLSDVFVVAGPDGTDGIDGTAES
;
A
#
# COMPACT_ATOMS: atom_id res chain seq x y z
N MET A 1 -2.61 -13.65 -10.78
CA MET A 1 -1.90 -12.44 -10.29
C MET A 1 -0.53 -12.42 -10.97
N ALA A 2 -0.05 -11.26 -11.44
CA ALA A 2 1.23 -11.20 -12.17
C ALA A 2 2.46 -11.18 -11.25
N ASP A 3 2.28 -10.69 -10.02
CA ASP A 3 3.31 -10.53 -8.99
C ASP A 3 3.30 -11.66 -7.94
N VAL A 4 4.37 -11.70 -7.13
CA VAL A 4 4.51 -12.58 -5.97
C VAL A 4 3.99 -11.87 -4.72
N VAL A 5 3.03 -12.48 -4.03
CA VAL A 5 2.43 -11.92 -2.81
C VAL A 5 3.02 -12.58 -1.56
N VAL A 6 3.46 -11.77 -0.60
CA VAL A 6 4.01 -12.25 0.68
C VAL A 6 3.17 -11.72 1.84
N LEU A 7 2.71 -12.61 2.73
CA LEU A 7 1.94 -12.23 3.92
C LEU A 7 2.80 -12.34 5.18
N LEU A 8 3.02 -11.22 5.86
CA LEU A 8 3.87 -11.09 7.04
C LEU A 8 3.02 -10.83 8.30
N PRO A 9 3.12 -11.69 9.32
CA PRO A 9 2.35 -11.53 10.56
C PRO A 9 2.95 -10.46 11.48
N GLY A 10 2.17 -10.06 12.48
CA GLY A 10 2.64 -9.28 13.63
C GLY A 10 3.29 -10.12 14.72
N ILE A 11 3.67 -9.47 15.83
CA ILE A 11 4.19 -10.14 17.02
C ILE A 11 3.21 -11.20 17.54
N GLY A 12 3.70 -12.42 17.79
CA GLY A 12 2.85 -13.56 18.19
C GLY A 12 2.04 -14.19 17.05
N GLY A 13 2.16 -13.70 15.81
CA GLY A 13 1.39 -14.18 14.66
C GLY A 13 1.99 -15.37 13.91
N SER A 14 3.20 -15.80 14.25
CA SER A 14 3.79 -17.07 13.82
C SER A 14 3.70 -18.09 14.94
N VAL A 15 3.39 -19.34 14.60
CA VAL A 15 3.58 -20.47 15.50
C VAL A 15 5.07 -20.74 15.67
N LEU A 16 5.53 -20.84 16.92
CA LEU A 16 6.91 -21.19 17.25
C LEU A 16 6.98 -22.61 17.80
N THR A 17 7.91 -23.39 17.27
CA THR A 17 8.31 -24.70 17.80
C THR A 17 9.69 -24.61 18.43
N ARG A 18 9.97 -25.39 19.48
CA ARG A 18 11.32 -25.62 20.00
C ARG A 18 11.65 -27.10 19.87
N ASN A 19 12.69 -27.44 19.13
CA ASN A 19 13.09 -28.82 18.84
C ASN A 19 11.91 -29.67 18.32
N GLY A 20 11.11 -29.10 17.41
CA GLY A 20 9.94 -29.75 16.80
C GLY A 20 8.69 -29.83 17.69
N LYS A 21 8.69 -29.25 18.90
CA LYS A 21 7.51 -29.16 19.76
C LYS A 21 6.94 -27.76 19.78
N ASP A 22 5.64 -27.62 19.55
CA ASP A 22 4.93 -26.34 19.65
C ASP A 22 5.13 -25.71 21.05
N VAL A 23 5.84 -24.57 21.11
CA VAL A 23 6.01 -23.75 22.34
C VAL A 23 5.12 -22.52 22.31
N TRP A 24 4.67 -22.15 21.11
CA TRP A 24 3.66 -21.13 20.84
C TRP A 24 2.78 -21.60 19.68
N ALA A 25 1.78 -22.46 19.96
CA ALA A 25 0.80 -22.90 18.96
C ALA A 25 -0.62 -22.92 19.53
N PRO A 26 -1.21 -21.75 19.71
CA PRO A 26 -2.56 -21.67 20.23
C PRO A 26 -3.57 -22.15 19.20
N SER A 27 -4.39 -23.13 19.57
CA SER A 27 -5.58 -23.52 18.81
C SER A 27 -6.84 -23.20 19.62
N ALA A 28 -7.94 -22.87 18.93
CA ALA A 28 -9.22 -22.53 19.54
C ALA A 28 -9.77 -23.67 20.46
N SER A 29 -9.36 -24.91 20.22
CA SER A 29 -9.73 -26.10 21.00
C SER A 29 -8.88 -26.32 22.27
N ALA A 30 -7.81 -25.56 22.48
CA ALA A 30 -6.90 -25.73 23.63
C ALA A 30 -7.26 -24.88 24.87
N VAL A 31 -8.26 -24.00 24.79
CA VAL A 31 -8.56 -22.98 25.82
C VAL A 31 -8.98 -23.58 27.18
N LEU A 32 -9.54 -24.80 27.22
CA LEU A 32 -9.97 -25.45 28.48
C LEU A 32 -8.89 -26.35 29.13
N GLY A 33 -7.87 -26.78 28.39
CA GLY A 33 -6.80 -27.67 28.90
C GLY A 33 -5.43 -27.02 29.09
N ALA A 34 -5.13 -25.96 28.32
CA ALA A 34 -3.78 -25.37 28.25
C ALA A 34 -3.43 -24.41 29.40
N LEU A 35 -4.40 -23.99 30.22
CA LEU A 35 -4.14 -23.09 31.36
C LEU A 35 -3.25 -23.73 32.43
N SER A 36 -3.09 -25.06 32.44
CA SER A 36 -2.19 -25.78 33.35
C SER A 36 -0.77 -25.98 32.80
N SER A 37 -0.57 -25.97 31.47
CA SER A 37 0.73 -26.24 30.80
C SER A 37 1.42 -25.00 30.20
N LEU A 38 0.71 -23.87 30.07
CA LEU A 38 1.29 -22.56 29.67
C LEU A 38 2.35 -22.05 30.67
N GLY A 39 2.42 -22.60 31.89
CA GLY A 39 3.49 -22.37 32.86
C GLY A 39 4.88 -22.63 32.26
N GLY A 40 5.17 -23.89 31.91
CA GLY A 40 6.47 -24.29 31.36
C GLY A 40 6.67 -23.93 29.88
N SER A 41 5.60 -23.84 29.10
CA SER A 41 5.70 -23.50 27.66
C SER A 41 6.14 -22.05 27.42
N LEU A 42 5.68 -21.10 28.23
CA LEU A 42 6.04 -19.69 28.05
C LEU A 42 7.46 -19.37 28.52
N GLU A 43 7.98 -20.08 29.54
CA GLU A 43 9.39 -19.95 29.95
C GLU A 43 10.32 -20.45 28.85
N SER A 44 9.90 -21.46 28.08
CA SER A 44 10.64 -21.92 26.91
C SER A 44 10.67 -20.93 25.74
N LEU A 45 9.93 -19.82 25.81
CA LEU A 45 10.04 -18.74 24.83
C LEU A 45 11.12 -17.73 25.20
N GLU A 46 11.63 -17.73 26.44
CA GLU A 46 12.65 -16.75 26.86
C GLU A 46 13.83 -16.76 25.90
N LEU A 47 14.13 -15.57 25.39
CA LEU A 47 15.22 -15.34 24.46
C LEU A 47 16.50 -15.11 25.28
N GLY A 48 17.58 -15.77 24.90
CA GLY A 48 18.90 -15.51 25.47
C GLY A 48 19.50 -14.22 24.91
N GLU A 49 20.82 -14.21 24.74
CA GLU A 49 21.47 -13.17 23.94
C GLU A 49 21.01 -13.27 22.48
N ASP A 50 20.59 -12.15 21.90
CA ASP A 50 20.12 -12.07 20.51
C ASP A 50 21.08 -11.22 19.68
N ASP A 51 22.14 -11.86 19.18
CA ASP A 51 22.97 -11.27 18.14
C ASP A 51 22.18 -11.26 16.83
N TRP A 52 21.66 -10.09 16.49
CA TRP A 52 20.87 -9.89 15.28
C TRP A 52 21.70 -10.05 14.00
N LEU A 53 23.03 -10.18 14.05
CA LEU A 53 23.88 -10.52 12.90
C LEU A 53 23.86 -12.02 12.56
N VAL A 54 23.38 -12.86 13.48
CA VAL A 54 23.30 -14.32 13.31
C VAL A 54 21.86 -14.73 12.98
N ASP A 55 21.67 -15.49 11.91
CA ASP A 55 20.33 -15.88 11.45
C ASP A 55 19.70 -16.98 12.31
N ASP A 56 20.51 -17.85 12.93
CA ASP A 56 20.07 -18.91 13.85
C ASP A 56 20.88 -18.87 15.15
N LEU A 57 20.19 -18.67 16.28
CA LEU A 57 20.81 -18.64 17.61
C LEU A 57 21.16 -20.04 18.15
N GLY A 58 20.69 -21.11 17.50
CA GLY A 58 20.85 -22.48 18.00
C GLY A 58 20.03 -22.76 19.26
N ASP A 59 19.04 -21.92 19.60
CA ASP A 59 18.14 -22.11 20.75
C ASP A 59 17.03 -23.15 20.49
N GLY A 60 17.08 -23.78 19.31
CA GLY A 60 16.17 -24.79 18.83
C GLY A 60 14.80 -24.25 18.41
N VAL A 61 14.59 -22.93 18.39
CA VAL A 61 13.30 -22.34 18.03
C VAL A 61 13.18 -22.08 16.54
N ALA A 62 12.06 -22.49 15.95
CA ALA A 62 11.73 -22.26 14.55
C ALA A 62 10.31 -21.70 14.41
N ALA A 63 10.10 -20.92 13.35
CA ALA A 63 8.79 -20.38 12.98
C ALA A 63 8.25 -21.13 11.76
N ASP A 64 7.26 -22.00 11.99
CA ASP A 64 6.85 -22.99 10.99
C ASP A 64 5.66 -22.54 10.14
N ARG A 65 4.72 -21.81 10.76
CA ARG A 65 3.44 -21.45 10.12
C ARG A 65 2.85 -20.18 10.74
N LEU A 66 1.97 -19.51 10.00
CA LEU A 66 1.14 -18.46 10.57
C LEU A 66 0.12 -19.06 11.53
N VAL A 67 -0.25 -18.29 12.56
CA VAL A 67 -1.32 -18.67 13.47
C VAL A 67 -2.66 -18.65 12.70
N PRO A 68 -3.39 -19.79 12.62
CA PRO A 68 -4.55 -19.87 11.73
C PRO A 68 -5.73 -19.04 12.24
N ASP A 69 -6.14 -19.24 13.50
CA ASP A 69 -7.39 -18.70 14.04
C ASP A 69 -7.16 -17.90 15.33
N LEU A 70 -8.24 -17.37 15.92
CA LEU A 70 -8.20 -16.48 17.09
C LEU A 70 -7.21 -16.95 18.15
N HIS A 71 -6.22 -16.10 18.38
CA HIS A 71 -5.30 -16.23 19.48
C HIS A 71 -5.52 -15.12 20.50
N THR A 72 -5.76 -15.52 21.75
CA THR A 72 -5.85 -14.61 22.89
C THR A 72 -4.87 -15.02 23.97
N LEU A 73 -3.95 -14.12 24.33
CA LEU A 73 -3.42 -14.05 25.68
C LEU A 73 -4.12 -12.88 26.38
N PRO A 74 -5.09 -13.15 27.28
CA PRO A 74 -5.86 -12.09 27.91
C PRO A 74 -4.94 -11.05 28.55
N GLY A 75 -5.08 -9.77 28.18
CA GLY A 75 -4.28 -8.66 28.71
C GLY A 75 -2.93 -8.42 28.03
N LEU A 76 -2.44 -9.34 27.18
CA LEU A 76 -1.17 -9.18 26.45
C LEU A 76 -1.40 -8.86 24.97
N TRP A 77 -2.04 -9.77 24.23
CA TRP A 77 -2.41 -9.58 22.83
C TRP A 77 -3.61 -10.44 22.41
N LYS A 78 -4.41 -9.90 21.49
CA LYS A 78 -5.51 -10.59 20.80
C LYS A 78 -5.30 -10.43 19.31
N ILE A 79 -5.09 -11.52 18.59
CA ILE A 79 -4.94 -11.54 17.13
C ILE A 79 -5.95 -12.53 16.58
N ASP A 80 -6.75 -12.08 15.63
CA ASP A 80 -7.68 -12.90 14.90
C ASP A 80 -6.96 -13.64 13.77
N GLY A 81 -6.01 -14.53 14.09
CA GLY A 81 -5.29 -15.39 13.14
C GLY A 81 -4.91 -14.77 11.77
N TYR A 82 -4.77 -15.62 10.76
CA TYR A 82 -4.50 -15.22 9.37
C TYR A 82 -5.29 -16.07 8.34
N THR A 83 -6.12 -17.01 8.79
CA THR A 83 -6.92 -17.88 7.90
C THR A 83 -7.82 -17.07 6.96
N ALA A 84 -8.49 -16.02 7.44
CA ALA A 84 -9.47 -15.29 6.63
C ALA A 84 -8.80 -14.51 5.49
N ILE A 85 -7.74 -13.76 5.77
CA ILE A 85 -6.97 -13.04 4.75
C ILE A 85 -6.28 -13.99 3.76
N GLU A 86 -5.70 -15.11 4.21
CA GLU A 86 -5.10 -16.11 3.32
C GLU A 86 -6.16 -16.71 2.38
N LYS A 87 -7.33 -17.11 2.92
CA LYS A 87 -8.45 -17.62 2.11
C LYS A 87 -8.94 -16.57 1.12
N PHE A 88 -9.08 -15.31 1.54
CA PHE A 88 -9.48 -14.22 0.66
C PHE A 88 -8.51 -14.06 -0.51
N LEU A 89 -7.21 -14.00 -0.24
CA LEU A 89 -6.17 -13.85 -1.26
C LEU A 89 -6.18 -15.02 -2.25
N LEU A 90 -6.19 -16.26 -1.76
CA LEU A 90 -6.17 -17.46 -2.61
C LEU A 90 -7.47 -17.65 -3.42
N ALA A 91 -8.61 -17.19 -2.90
CA ALA A 91 -9.90 -17.35 -3.58
C ALA A 91 -10.18 -16.25 -4.62
N ARG A 92 -9.69 -15.03 -4.39
CA ARG A 92 -10.00 -13.85 -5.24
C ARG A 92 -8.93 -13.55 -6.28
N PHE A 93 -7.74 -14.11 -6.11
CA PHE A 93 -6.62 -13.93 -7.01
C PHE A 93 -6.11 -15.30 -7.42
N ASP A 94 -5.62 -15.42 -8.67
CA ASP A 94 -4.89 -16.60 -9.13
C ASP A 94 -3.52 -16.66 -8.45
N LEU A 95 -3.56 -17.01 -7.17
CA LEU A 95 -2.45 -17.15 -6.24
C LEU A 95 -2.37 -18.61 -5.80
N GLN A 96 -1.17 -19.16 -5.84
CA GLN A 96 -0.87 -20.54 -5.50
C GLN A 96 0.26 -20.54 -4.48
N LYS A 97 -0.04 -21.13 -3.32
CA LYS A 97 0.90 -21.24 -2.20
C LYS A 97 2.17 -21.98 -2.66
N GLY A 98 3.33 -21.39 -2.38
CA GLY A 98 4.63 -21.93 -2.80
C GLY A 98 5.02 -21.61 -4.24
N ARG A 99 4.20 -20.86 -5.00
CA ARG A 99 4.52 -20.41 -6.37
C ARG A 99 4.58 -18.89 -6.48
N ASN A 100 3.44 -18.23 -6.30
CA ASN A 100 3.31 -16.76 -6.33
C ASN A 100 2.60 -16.22 -5.08
N TYR A 101 2.39 -17.06 -4.08
CA TYR A 101 1.94 -16.67 -2.74
C TYR A 101 2.76 -17.37 -1.67
N PHE A 102 3.25 -16.60 -0.70
CA PHE A 102 4.08 -17.10 0.39
C PHE A 102 3.65 -16.50 1.73
N PRO A 103 3.10 -17.29 2.68
CA PRO A 103 3.06 -16.86 4.07
C PRO A 103 4.48 -16.83 4.62
N PHE A 104 4.79 -15.81 5.43
CA PHE A 104 6.13 -15.61 5.96
C PHE A 104 6.16 -15.70 7.49
N PRO A 105 6.11 -16.92 8.06
CA PRO A 105 6.33 -17.08 9.49
C PRO A 105 7.80 -16.78 9.85
N TYR A 106 7.99 -15.95 10.86
CA TYR A 106 9.29 -15.61 11.41
C TYR A 106 9.26 -15.62 12.95
N ASP A 107 10.44 -15.73 13.57
CA ASP A 107 10.59 -15.66 15.02
C ASP A 107 10.40 -14.22 15.50
N TRP A 108 9.19 -13.92 15.93
CA TRP A 108 8.77 -12.59 16.37
C TRP A 108 9.37 -12.16 17.72
N ARG A 109 10.12 -13.04 18.40
CA ARG A 109 10.85 -12.68 19.63
C ARG A 109 12.10 -11.87 19.31
N ARG A 110 12.73 -12.16 18.17
CA ARG A 110 14.02 -11.65 17.75
C ARG A 110 13.91 -10.28 17.07
N ASP A 111 15.07 -9.65 16.89
CA ASP A 111 15.23 -8.40 16.18
C ASP A 111 14.71 -8.53 14.73
N ASN A 112 13.89 -7.57 14.28
CA ASN A 112 13.24 -7.61 12.98
C ASN A 112 14.23 -7.60 11.81
N ARG A 113 15.49 -7.19 12.03
CA ARG A 113 16.56 -7.25 11.01
C ARG A 113 16.85 -8.68 10.56
N VAL A 114 16.74 -9.66 11.48
CA VAL A 114 16.90 -11.09 11.17
C VAL A 114 15.80 -11.54 10.21
N ALA A 115 14.55 -11.23 10.53
CA ALA A 115 13.40 -11.56 9.69
C ALA A 115 13.48 -10.87 8.32
N ALA A 116 13.96 -9.62 8.27
CA ALA A 116 14.10 -8.88 7.02
C ALA A 116 15.21 -9.46 6.10
N ARG A 117 16.35 -9.90 6.65
CA ARG A 117 17.37 -10.62 5.85
C ARG A 117 16.83 -11.93 5.30
N ARG A 118 16.14 -12.70 6.15
CA ARG A 118 15.48 -13.94 5.73
C ARG A 118 14.41 -13.70 4.66
N LEU A 119 13.72 -12.55 4.70
CA LEU A 119 12.80 -12.13 3.63
C LEU A 119 13.54 -11.81 2.35
N ALA A 120 14.66 -11.08 2.42
CA ALA A 120 15.48 -10.74 1.25
C ALA A 120 15.96 -11.99 0.50
N GLU A 121 16.50 -12.97 1.21
CA GLU A 121 17.00 -14.22 0.62
C GLU A 121 15.90 -15.06 -0.03
N GLN A 122 14.79 -15.26 0.69
CA GLN A 122 13.69 -16.08 0.20
C GLN A 122 12.94 -15.40 -0.95
N SER A 123 12.66 -14.10 -0.83
CA SER A 123 11.93 -13.35 -1.85
C SER A 123 12.70 -13.27 -3.17
N ALA A 124 14.03 -13.14 -3.15
CA ALA A 124 14.86 -13.21 -4.35
C ALA A 124 14.70 -14.56 -5.09
N THR A 125 14.66 -15.65 -4.33
CA THR A 125 14.43 -17.00 -4.88
C THR A 125 13.03 -17.13 -5.47
N TRP A 126 11.99 -16.76 -4.70
CA TRP A 126 10.60 -16.84 -5.15
C TRP A 126 10.35 -16.01 -6.40
N LEU A 127 10.89 -14.79 -6.45
CA LEU A 127 10.68 -13.89 -7.56
C LEU A 127 11.39 -14.38 -8.83
N ARG A 128 12.63 -14.85 -8.70
CA ARG A 128 13.35 -15.49 -9.82
C ARG A 128 12.56 -16.68 -10.38
N ASP A 129 12.13 -17.58 -9.51
CA ASP A 129 11.43 -18.80 -9.91
C ASP A 129 10.06 -18.47 -10.53
N TRP A 130 9.36 -17.47 -10.00
CA TRP A 130 8.10 -17.00 -10.58
C TRP A 130 8.30 -16.32 -11.93
N ARG A 131 9.29 -15.43 -12.09
CA ARG A 131 9.63 -14.80 -13.39
C ARG A 131 9.94 -15.86 -14.45
N GLY A 132 10.68 -16.91 -14.07
CA GLY A 132 11.00 -18.03 -14.97
C GLY A 132 9.81 -18.90 -15.34
N THR A 133 8.96 -19.26 -14.38
CA THR A 133 7.82 -20.17 -14.61
C THR A 133 6.59 -19.48 -15.22
N SER A 134 6.38 -18.20 -14.94
CA SER A 134 5.29 -17.40 -15.51
C SER A 134 5.64 -16.77 -16.86
N GLY A 135 6.93 -16.63 -17.18
CA GLY A 135 7.43 -15.88 -18.33
C GLY A 135 7.31 -14.35 -18.16
N ASN A 136 6.82 -13.86 -17.02
CA ASN A 136 6.70 -12.43 -16.75
C ASN A 136 7.97 -11.90 -16.09
N SER A 137 8.91 -11.36 -16.88
CA SER A 137 10.13 -10.76 -16.37
C SER A 137 9.89 -9.49 -15.53
N ALA A 138 8.74 -8.84 -15.70
CA ALA A 138 8.35 -7.63 -14.97
C ALA A 138 7.63 -7.91 -13.64
N ALA A 139 7.47 -9.19 -13.25
CA ALA A 139 6.90 -9.54 -11.96
C ALA A 139 7.72 -8.95 -10.81
N GLN A 140 7.04 -8.51 -9.76
CA GLN A 140 7.60 -7.92 -8.55
C GLN A 140 6.96 -8.53 -7.30
N LEU A 141 7.40 -8.08 -6.13
CA LEU A 141 6.85 -8.43 -4.83
C LEU A 141 5.71 -7.48 -4.46
N VAL A 142 4.65 -8.03 -3.86
CA VAL A 142 3.64 -7.29 -3.12
C VAL A 142 3.64 -7.79 -1.69
N LEU A 143 4.03 -6.92 -0.76
CA LEU A 143 4.16 -7.28 0.66
C LEU A 143 2.90 -6.86 1.41
N ILE A 144 2.31 -7.79 2.14
CA ILE A 144 1.15 -7.56 3.00
C ILE A 144 1.60 -7.75 4.44
N GLY A 145 1.80 -6.65 5.17
CA GLY A 145 2.28 -6.68 6.55
C GLY A 145 1.15 -6.41 7.55
N HIS A 146 1.02 -7.21 8.59
CA HIS A 146 0.18 -6.88 9.74
C HIS A 146 1.06 -6.48 10.92
N SER A 147 0.75 -5.36 11.57
CA SER A 147 1.44 -4.91 12.78
C SER A 147 2.97 -4.87 12.55
N MET A 148 3.76 -5.55 13.39
CA MET A 148 5.21 -5.66 13.28
C MET A 148 5.72 -6.22 11.94
N GLY A 149 4.93 -7.02 11.22
CA GLY A 149 5.29 -7.52 9.90
C GLY A 149 5.51 -6.41 8.87
N GLY A 150 4.86 -5.25 9.03
CA GLY A 150 5.13 -4.08 8.21
C GLY A 150 6.50 -3.43 8.48
N LEU A 151 7.04 -3.54 9.70
CA LEU A 151 8.41 -3.09 10.01
C LEU A 151 9.45 -4.00 9.36
N VAL A 152 9.21 -5.31 9.36
CA VAL A 152 10.05 -6.28 8.62
C VAL A 152 10.06 -5.94 7.12
N SER A 153 8.89 -5.70 6.53
CA SER A 153 8.75 -5.28 5.12
C SER A 153 9.50 -3.98 4.84
N ARG A 154 9.33 -2.95 5.69
CA ARG A 154 9.99 -1.65 5.52
C ARG A 154 11.51 -1.80 5.59
N TYR A 155 12.04 -2.56 6.54
CA TYR A 155 13.49 -2.75 6.65
C TYR A 155 14.07 -3.46 5.42
N PHE A 156 13.39 -4.52 4.95
CA PHE A 156 13.78 -5.19 3.71
C PHE A 156 13.80 -4.23 2.51
N VAL A 157 12.74 -3.45 2.34
CA VAL A 157 12.60 -2.52 1.21
C VAL A 157 13.60 -1.38 1.28
N GLU A 158 13.70 -0.71 2.43
CA GLU A 158 14.44 0.54 2.56
C GLU A 158 15.93 0.32 2.86
N VAL A 159 16.31 -0.76 3.53
CA VAL A 159 17.69 -0.98 3.99
C VAL A 159 18.39 -2.09 3.19
N LEU A 160 17.68 -3.17 2.88
CA LEU A 160 18.27 -4.34 2.20
C LEU A 160 18.12 -4.30 0.67
N GLY A 161 17.68 -3.16 0.12
CA GLY A 161 17.53 -2.97 -1.33
C GLY A 161 16.30 -3.61 -1.94
N GLY A 162 15.36 -4.10 -1.12
CA GLY A 162 14.12 -4.74 -1.58
C GLY A 162 13.21 -3.82 -2.41
N TRP A 163 13.42 -2.50 -2.35
CA TRP A 163 12.69 -1.53 -3.18
C TRP A 163 12.81 -1.78 -4.68
N LYS A 164 13.91 -2.38 -5.15
CA LYS A 164 14.14 -2.68 -6.56
C LYS A 164 13.20 -3.76 -7.10
N ASP A 165 12.72 -4.62 -6.22
CA ASP A 165 11.91 -5.78 -6.57
C ASP A 165 10.50 -5.71 -5.98
N THR A 166 10.14 -4.63 -5.29
CA THR A 166 8.83 -4.48 -4.64
C THR A 166 7.96 -3.47 -5.38
N ARG A 167 6.75 -3.86 -5.75
CA ARG A 167 5.76 -2.97 -6.38
C ARG A 167 4.99 -2.18 -5.32
N ALA A 168 4.52 -2.85 -4.29
CA ALA A 168 3.65 -2.26 -3.28
C ALA A 168 3.78 -2.95 -1.93
N ILE A 169 3.47 -2.18 -0.88
CA ILE A 169 3.40 -2.65 0.50
C ILE A 169 2.05 -2.23 1.06
N VAL A 170 1.20 -3.19 1.39
CA VAL A 170 -0.07 -2.94 2.09
C VAL A 170 0.11 -3.31 3.56
N THR A 171 -0.17 -2.38 4.47
CA THR A 171 0.01 -2.63 5.91
C THR A 171 -1.24 -2.45 6.72
N PHE A 172 -1.51 -3.37 7.65
CA PHE A 172 -2.60 -3.29 8.61
C PHE A 172 -2.08 -2.90 9.99
N GLY A 173 -2.35 -1.67 10.44
CA GLY A 173 -2.02 -1.22 11.80
C GLY A 173 -0.53 -1.29 12.13
N THR A 174 0.37 -1.11 11.17
CA THR A 174 1.82 -1.19 11.43
C THR A 174 2.29 0.00 12.27
N PRO A 175 2.97 -0.22 13.41
CA PRO A 175 3.50 0.84 14.24
C PRO A 175 4.82 1.39 13.66
N TYR A 176 4.74 2.11 12.54
CA TYR A 176 5.89 2.70 11.85
C TYR A 176 6.72 3.66 12.70
N TYR A 177 6.17 4.16 13.81
CA TYR A 177 6.89 4.99 14.78
C TYR A 177 6.76 4.46 16.22
N GLY A 178 6.32 3.20 16.41
CA GLY A 178 6.16 2.53 17.71
C GLY A 178 4.80 2.70 18.40
N SER A 179 4.62 2.06 19.56
CA SER A 179 3.39 2.03 20.37
C SER A 179 3.70 2.03 21.88
N LEU A 180 2.90 2.76 22.65
CA LEU A 180 3.06 2.85 24.11
C LEU A 180 2.82 1.53 24.85
N ASN A 181 2.19 0.52 24.23
CA ASN A 181 2.07 -0.81 24.84
C ASN A 181 3.45 -1.44 25.11
N ALA A 182 4.43 -1.23 24.23
CA ALA A 182 5.79 -1.72 24.44
C ALA A 182 6.46 -1.05 25.65
N VAL A 183 6.24 0.27 25.83
CA VAL A 183 6.73 1.01 27.01
C VAL A 183 6.14 0.45 28.30
N GLU A 184 4.83 0.20 28.31
CA GLU A 184 4.12 -0.39 29.45
C GLU A 184 4.75 -1.74 29.84
N PHE A 185 4.88 -2.66 28.87
CA PHE A 185 5.44 -4.00 29.12
C PHE A 185 6.89 -3.97 29.60
N LEU A 186 7.72 -3.11 29.02
CA LEU A 186 9.15 -3.04 29.35
C LEU A 186 9.40 -2.32 30.67
N CYS A 187 8.72 -1.21 30.94
CA CYS A 187 8.99 -0.39 32.13
C CYS A 187 8.21 -0.87 33.35
N ASN A 188 6.89 -1.08 33.21
CA ASN A 188 6.04 -1.47 34.33
C ASN A 188 5.97 -2.99 34.55
N GLY A 189 6.44 -3.78 33.57
CA GLY A 189 6.34 -5.23 33.59
C GLY A 189 4.93 -5.73 33.24
N PHE A 190 4.77 -7.05 33.23
CA PHE A 190 3.47 -7.66 32.90
C PHE A 190 3.16 -8.81 33.85
N HIS A 191 2.14 -8.58 34.68
CA HIS A 191 1.62 -9.56 35.62
C HIS A 191 0.25 -10.00 35.14
N LYS A 192 0.06 -11.31 34.99
CA LYS A 192 -1.22 -11.86 34.58
C LYS A 192 -1.83 -12.75 35.64
N ARG A 193 -3.01 -12.35 36.12
CA ARG A 193 -3.87 -13.22 36.94
C ARG A 193 -4.65 -14.20 36.05
N LEU A 194 -4.46 -15.49 36.29
CA LEU A 194 -5.14 -16.61 35.65
C LEU A 194 -5.80 -17.44 36.76
N GLY A 195 -7.06 -17.14 37.08
CA GLY A 195 -7.75 -17.78 38.21
C GLY A 195 -7.08 -17.42 39.55
N PRO A 196 -6.72 -18.41 40.40
CA PRO A 196 -6.03 -18.17 41.67
C PRO A 196 -4.52 -17.94 41.53
N PHE A 197 -3.94 -18.09 40.33
CA PHE A 197 -2.52 -17.94 40.09
C PHE A 197 -2.21 -16.58 39.46
N GLU A 198 -1.08 -15.99 39.84
CA GLU A 198 -0.50 -14.82 39.21
C GLU A 198 0.83 -15.23 38.58
N LYS A 199 1.01 -14.91 37.30
CA LYS A 199 2.26 -15.18 36.59
C LYS A 199 2.90 -13.87 36.17
N ASP A 200 4.14 -13.68 36.58
CA ASP A 200 4.98 -12.59 36.12
C ASP A 200 5.67 -13.00 34.81
N LEU A 201 5.38 -12.27 33.73
CA LEU A 201 6.01 -12.46 32.41
C LEU A 201 6.98 -11.33 32.08
N THR A 202 7.31 -10.48 33.05
CA THR A 202 8.17 -9.30 32.84
C THR A 202 9.53 -9.69 32.28
N ARG A 203 10.18 -10.71 32.86
CA ARG A 203 11.47 -11.22 32.38
C ARG A 203 11.38 -11.73 30.94
N LEU A 204 10.32 -12.49 30.65
CA LEU A 204 10.08 -13.04 29.32
C LEU A 204 9.92 -11.93 28.27
N LEU A 205 9.04 -10.96 28.50
CA LEU A 205 8.80 -9.88 27.54
C LEU A 205 10.02 -8.99 27.35
N ARG A 206 10.77 -8.71 28.42
CA ARG A 206 12.03 -7.96 28.34
C ARG A 206 13.11 -8.67 27.53
N SER A 207 13.05 -10.01 27.42
CA SER A 207 13.99 -10.77 26.59
C SER A 207 13.75 -10.60 25.08
N PHE A 208 12.55 -10.20 24.66
CA PHE A 208 12.22 -10.09 23.23
C PHE A 208 12.73 -8.78 22.63
N THR A 209 13.83 -8.83 21.89
CA THR A 209 14.39 -7.69 21.14
C THR A 209 13.41 -7.15 20.10
N GLY A 210 12.58 -8.01 19.50
CA GLY A 210 11.49 -7.59 18.61
C GLY A 210 10.47 -6.68 19.30
N LEU A 211 10.22 -6.86 20.60
CA LEU A 211 9.36 -5.98 21.39
C LEU A 211 10.00 -4.60 21.63
N HIS A 212 11.33 -4.53 21.77
CA HIS A 212 12.05 -3.26 21.96
C HIS A 212 11.87 -2.35 20.73
N GLN A 213 11.83 -2.93 19.53
CA GLN A 213 11.60 -2.22 18.26
C GLN A 213 10.16 -1.72 18.06
N LEU A 214 9.25 -2.03 18.99
CA LEU A 214 7.89 -1.48 19.01
C LEU A 214 7.77 -0.26 19.92
N VAL A 215 8.84 0.16 20.61
CA VAL A 215 8.83 1.37 21.44
C VAL A 215 8.74 2.63 20.57
N PRO A 216 8.01 3.69 21.00
CA PRO A 216 7.94 4.94 20.27
C PRO A 216 9.30 5.60 20.01
N VAL A 217 9.49 6.14 18.80
CA VAL A 217 10.65 6.97 18.42
C VAL A 217 10.32 8.46 18.29
N TYR A 218 9.10 8.85 18.64
CA TYR A 218 8.65 10.24 18.70
C TYR A 218 8.55 10.74 20.15
N LYS A 219 8.49 12.06 20.32
CA LYS A 219 8.35 12.68 21.65
C LYS A 219 6.96 12.41 22.20
N CYS A 220 6.87 11.52 23.19
CA CYS A 220 5.59 11.10 23.77
C CYS A 220 5.66 10.88 25.29
N VAL A 221 6.82 11.06 25.92
CA VAL A 221 6.96 10.94 27.36
C VAL A 221 7.12 12.33 27.95
N PHE A 222 6.18 12.75 28.77
CA PHE A 222 6.18 14.05 29.44
C PHE A 222 6.86 13.94 30.81
N GLY A 223 7.89 14.78 31.01
CA GLY A 223 8.54 14.94 32.31
C GLY A 223 7.75 15.83 33.27
N PRO A 224 8.22 16.00 34.51
CA PRO A 224 7.56 16.84 35.53
C PRO A 224 7.40 18.30 35.11
N GLU A 225 8.33 18.80 34.29
CA GLU A 225 8.36 20.19 33.78
C GLU A 225 7.53 20.38 32.49
N GLY A 226 6.86 19.32 32.00
CA GLY A 226 6.00 19.35 30.81
C GLY A 226 6.73 19.20 29.47
N GLU A 227 8.06 19.14 29.46
CA GLU A 227 8.82 18.84 28.23
C GLU A 227 8.63 17.38 27.80
N ALA A 228 8.38 17.18 26.50
CA ALA A 228 8.23 15.86 25.90
C ALA A 228 9.57 15.32 25.37
N ALA A 229 9.92 14.10 25.78
CA ALA A 229 11.08 13.35 25.31
C ALA A 229 10.65 12.07 24.57
N THR A 230 11.58 11.50 23.79
CA THR A 230 11.42 10.14 23.30
C THR A 230 11.66 9.15 24.45
N PRO A 231 11.03 7.97 24.47
CA PRO A 231 11.25 6.94 25.48
C PRO A 231 12.73 6.68 25.80
N ALA A 232 13.57 6.52 24.77
CA ALA A 232 15.01 6.29 24.91
C ALA A 232 15.78 7.41 25.63
N LYS A 233 15.22 8.63 25.70
CA LYS A 233 15.83 9.81 26.33
C LYS A 233 15.08 10.30 27.57
N ALA A 234 13.98 9.65 27.94
CA ALA A 234 13.07 10.14 28.98
C ALA A 234 13.44 9.68 30.41
N GLY A 235 14.50 8.89 30.58
CA GLY A 235 14.90 8.37 31.88
C GLY A 235 13.88 7.40 32.49
N LEU A 236 13.25 6.56 31.65
CA LEU A 236 12.20 5.63 32.08
C LEU A 236 12.73 4.62 33.11
N PRO A 237 11.94 4.27 34.14
CA PRO A 237 12.35 3.35 35.19
C PRO A 237 12.61 1.95 34.62
N GLY A 238 13.76 1.37 34.97
CA GLY A 238 14.16 0.05 34.50
C GLY A 238 14.58 0.01 33.02
N TRP A 239 14.70 1.15 32.35
CA TRP A 239 15.20 1.25 30.98
C TRP A 239 16.65 0.77 30.90
N GLN A 240 16.92 -0.14 29.97
CA GLN A 240 18.27 -0.67 29.75
C GLN A 240 18.89 -0.03 28.51
N PRO A 241 20.19 0.35 28.53
CA PRO A 241 20.87 0.92 27.37
C PRO A 241 20.74 0.07 26.10
N LEU A 242 20.83 -1.25 26.22
CA LEU A 242 20.71 -2.19 25.10
C LEU A 242 19.38 -2.04 24.32
N TRP A 243 18.29 -1.66 25.00
CA TRP A 243 16.99 -1.44 24.33
C TRP A 243 17.05 -0.24 23.38
N SER A 244 17.86 0.77 23.71
CA SER A 244 18.07 1.94 22.85
C SER A 244 18.81 1.58 21.56
N ASP A 245 19.74 0.62 21.60
CA ASP A 245 20.53 0.21 20.44
C ASP A 245 19.64 -0.56 19.44
N HIS A 246 18.85 -1.53 19.91
CA HIS A 246 17.90 -2.26 19.06
C HIS A 246 16.79 -1.36 18.48
N LEU A 247 16.42 -0.30 19.19
CA LEU A 247 15.37 0.64 18.78
C LEU A 247 15.89 1.74 17.85
N THR A 248 16.84 2.55 18.33
CA THR A 248 17.23 3.81 17.70
C THR A 248 17.97 3.56 16.40
N ASP A 249 18.89 2.60 16.40
CA ASP A 249 19.67 2.28 15.20
C ASP A 249 18.77 1.68 14.13
N PHE A 250 17.87 0.77 14.51
CA PHE A 250 16.90 0.16 13.59
C PHE A 250 16.05 1.20 12.85
N PHE A 251 15.45 2.17 13.56
CA PHE A 251 14.69 3.23 12.90
C PHE A 251 15.59 4.21 12.13
N CYS A 252 16.78 4.51 12.65
CA CYS A 252 17.74 5.39 11.97
C CYS A 252 18.21 4.79 10.63
N GLU A 253 18.48 3.49 10.59
CA GLU A 253 18.80 2.73 9.39
C GLU A 253 17.67 2.82 8.35
N MET A 254 16.42 2.61 8.76
CA MET A 254 15.26 2.72 7.84
C MET A 254 15.08 4.14 7.29
N GLU A 255 15.23 5.19 8.09
CA GLU A 255 15.12 6.58 7.62
C GLU A 255 16.27 6.95 6.66
N LYS A 256 17.51 6.55 6.98
CA LYS A 256 18.68 6.74 6.11
C LYS A 256 18.51 5.99 4.78
N GLY A 257 18.15 4.70 4.85
CA GLY A 257 17.92 3.87 3.66
C GLY A 257 16.86 4.49 2.75
N ALA A 258 15.73 4.89 3.32
CA ALA A 258 14.65 5.50 2.56
C ALA A 258 15.04 6.88 1.96
N THR A 259 15.91 7.64 2.64
CA THR A 259 16.45 8.90 2.09
C THR A 259 17.38 8.65 0.91
N VAL A 260 18.29 7.67 1.05
CA VAL A 260 19.25 7.30 0.00
C VAL A 260 18.54 6.72 -1.21
N ASN A 261 17.61 5.78 -1.03
CA ASN A 261 16.91 5.13 -2.14
C ASN A 261 16.15 6.14 -3.01
N ARG A 262 15.51 7.14 -2.40
CA ARG A 262 14.76 8.19 -3.12
C ARG A 262 15.64 9.12 -3.96
N GLN A 263 16.96 9.11 -3.76
CA GLN A 263 17.91 9.89 -4.56
C GLN A 263 18.40 9.12 -5.80
N GLU A 264 18.15 7.82 -5.89
CA GLU A 264 18.52 7.00 -7.04
C GLU A 264 17.58 7.26 -8.22
N SER A 265 18.12 7.46 -9.43
CA SER A 265 17.29 7.67 -10.63
C SER A 265 16.37 6.48 -10.94
N ALA A 266 16.81 5.27 -10.59
CA ALA A 266 16.00 4.05 -10.72
C ALA A 266 14.79 4.02 -9.77
N TRP A 267 14.75 4.86 -8.73
CA TRP A 267 13.56 5.00 -7.89
C TRP A 267 12.40 5.63 -8.67
N GLU A 268 12.67 6.60 -9.54
CA GLU A 268 11.62 7.29 -10.32
C GLU A 268 10.84 6.33 -11.22
N SER A 269 11.53 5.34 -11.79
CA SER A 269 10.92 4.33 -12.67
C SER A 269 10.29 3.17 -11.92
N ASN A 270 10.61 2.98 -10.64
CA ASN A 270 10.11 1.87 -9.83
C ASN A 270 9.83 2.27 -8.38
N GLN A 271 8.93 3.24 -8.21
CA GLN A 271 8.55 3.72 -6.88
C GLN A 271 7.75 2.67 -6.12
N VAL A 272 8.21 2.35 -4.91
CA VAL A 272 7.44 1.49 -3.99
C VAL A 272 6.29 2.30 -3.41
N VAL A 273 5.06 1.83 -3.60
CA VAL A 273 3.87 2.46 -3.04
C VAL A 273 3.49 1.79 -1.72
N TYR A 274 3.38 2.59 -0.66
CA TYR A 274 2.86 2.15 0.63
C TYR A 274 1.38 2.46 0.73
N HIS A 275 0.57 1.47 1.12
CA HIS A 275 -0.87 1.58 1.37
C HIS A 275 -1.18 1.25 2.84
N PRO A 276 -1.14 2.25 3.75
CA PRO A 276 -1.42 2.03 5.16
C PRO A 276 -2.93 1.93 5.41
N ILE A 277 -3.37 0.78 5.92
CA ILE A 277 -4.69 0.58 6.51
C ILE A 277 -4.57 0.87 8.02
N VAL A 278 -5.12 2.01 8.41
CA VAL A 278 -4.99 2.62 9.73
C VAL A 278 -6.26 2.37 10.54
N GLY A 279 -6.14 1.65 11.65
CA GLY A 279 -7.25 1.51 12.59
C GLY A 279 -7.48 2.79 13.40
N MET A 280 -8.75 3.13 13.63
CA MET A 280 -9.17 4.32 14.35
C MET A 280 -10.36 4.04 15.28
N ASP A 281 -10.80 5.07 16.00
CA ASP A 281 -11.98 5.07 16.88
C ASP A 281 -11.94 4.03 18.01
N GLN A 282 -10.74 3.57 18.39
CA GLN A 282 -10.52 2.77 19.58
C GLN A 282 -9.67 3.55 20.60
N PRO A 283 -10.00 3.48 21.92
CA PRO A 283 -9.16 4.04 22.98
C PRO A 283 -7.74 3.46 22.90
N THR A 284 -6.77 4.33 22.68
CA THR A 284 -5.39 3.93 22.38
C THR A 284 -4.40 4.78 23.17
N ARG A 285 -3.38 4.15 23.75
CA ARG A 285 -2.32 4.86 24.47
C ARG A 285 -1.49 5.70 23.50
N GLN A 286 -1.39 6.98 23.77
CA GLN A 286 -0.77 7.96 22.87
C GLN A 286 0.43 8.68 23.48
N SER A 287 0.48 8.78 24.81
CA SER A 287 1.60 9.37 25.53
C SER A 287 1.85 8.67 26.87
N ALA A 288 2.88 9.10 27.57
CA ALA A 288 3.14 8.67 28.92
C ALA A 288 3.65 9.82 29.79
N ARG A 289 3.45 9.72 31.09
CA ARG A 289 3.99 10.62 32.10
C ARG A 289 4.91 9.85 33.04
N LEU A 290 6.06 10.44 33.34
CA LEU A 290 6.94 9.89 34.36
C LEU A 290 6.38 10.23 35.75
N THR A 291 6.18 9.20 36.57
CA THR A 291 5.90 9.33 38.00
C THR A 291 7.03 8.63 38.77
N ASP A 292 7.27 8.98 40.03
CA ASP A 292 8.49 8.62 40.79
C ASP A 292 9.03 7.20 40.56
N HIS A 293 8.17 6.18 40.45
CA HIS A 293 8.59 4.79 40.29
C HIS A 293 7.95 4.04 39.10
N LYS A 294 7.11 4.70 38.30
CA LYS A 294 6.36 4.05 37.21
C LYS A 294 6.10 4.99 36.04
N VAL A 295 5.87 4.38 34.89
CA VAL A 295 5.40 5.10 33.71
C VAL A 295 3.88 5.04 33.69
N GLU A 296 3.21 6.19 33.70
CA GLU A 296 1.76 6.24 33.51
C GLU A 296 1.47 6.47 32.04
N THR A 297 1.01 5.43 31.31
CA THR A 297 0.56 5.62 29.93
C THR A 297 -0.81 6.27 29.88
N LEU A 298 -0.99 7.25 28.99
CA LEU A 298 -2.19 8.05 28.84
C LEU A 298 -2.83 7.80 27.48
N MET A 299 -4.16 7.91 27.42
CA MET A 299 -4.92 7.87 26.17
C MET A 299 -4.84 9.17 25.38
N LEU A 300 -4.32 10.25 25.98
CA LEU A 300 -4.26 11.58 25.37
C LEU A 300 -2.87 11.86 24.79
N ARG A 301 -2.82 12.73 23.78
CA ARG A 301 -1.61 13.40 23.30
C ARG A 301 -1.75 14.89 23.54
N GLY A 302 -1.09 15.40 24.59
CA GLY A 302 -1.46 16.69 25.15
C GLY A 302 -2.88 16.61 25.70
N ASP A 303 -3.78 17.46 25.21
CA ASP A 303 -5.18 17.51 25.66
C ASP A 303 -6.16 16.77 24.73
N ALA A 304 -5.68 16.18 23.62
CA ALA A 304 -6.53 15.54 22.61
C ALA A 304 -6.44 14.01 22.66
N ASP A 305 -7.58 13.33 22.53
CA ASP A 305 -7.63 11.90 22.21
C ASP A 305 -7.77 11.74 20.68
N GLU A 306 -6.67 11.40 20.01
CA GLU A 306 -6.68 11.18 18.54
C GLU A 306 -7.00 9.71 18.17
N GLY A 307 -7.23 8.86 19.17
CA GLY A 307 -7.51 7.44 19.02
C GLY A 307 -6.42 6.63 18.32
N GLY A 308 -6.85 5.46 17.85
CA GLY A 308 -6.05 4.46 17.15
C GLY A 308 -6.83 3.16 17.08
N ASP A 309 -6.12 2.04 17.01
CA ASP A 309 -6.71 0.71 16.90
C ASP A 309 -6.75 -0.08 18.23
N GLY A 310 -6.50 0.61 19.34
CA GLY A 310 -6.39 0.03 20.69
C GLY A 310 -4.98 -0.47 21.04
N THR A 311 -4.05 -0.44 20.08
CA THR A 311 -2.63 -0.75 20.26
C THR A 311 -1.75 0.33 19.67
N VAL A 312 -1.93 0.66 18.40
CA VAL A 312 -1.13 1.60 17.63
C VAL A 312 -1.90 2.92 17.50
N PRO A 313 -1.33 4.04 17.97
CA PRO A 313 -1.96 5.34 17.81
C PRO A 313 -1.94 5.74 16.33
N LYS A 314 -2.97 6.48 15.89
CA LYS A 314 -3.14 6.86 14.47
C LYS A 314 -1.89 7.50 13.85
N LEU A 315 -1.17 8.35 14.60
CA LEU A 315 0.06 9.01 14.14
C LEU A 315 1.18 8.03 13.78
N SER A 316 1.19 6.85 14.41
CA SER A 316 2.23 5.82 14.23
C SER A 316 1.85 4.80 13.16
N ALA A 317 0.58 4.76 12.75
CA ALA A 317 0.03 3.73 11.88
C ALA A 317 0.34 3.94 10.37
N ALA A 318 1.01 5.03 10.00
CA ALA A 318 1.37 5.34 8.62
C ALA A 318 2.70 6.10 8.54
N LEU A 319 3.42 5.93 7.45
CA LEU A 319 4.65 6.68 7.19
C LEU A 319 4.36 8.14 6.82
N SER A 320 5.26 9.04 7.21
CA SER A 320 5.27 10.40 6.66
C SER A 320 5.43 10.35 5.14
N GLY A 321 4.65 11.16 4.41
CA GLY A 321 4.63 11.15 2.95
C GLY A 321 3.68 10.12 2.32
N THR A 322 2.92 9.39 3.14
CA THR A 322 1.88 8.43 2.67
C THR A 322 0.46 8.91 3.01
N GLU A 323 0.29 10.18 3.37
CA GLU A 323 -0.97 10.79 3.81
C GLU A 323 -2.15 10.45 2.88
N ASP A 324 -1.94 10.60 1.57
CA ASP A 324 -2.98 10.42 0.55
C ASP A 324 -3.31 8.95 0.27
N ALA A 325 -2.45 8.02 0.69
CA ALA A 325 -2.62 6.58 0.49
C ALA A 325 -3.23 5.88 1.71
N ARG A 326 -3.54 6.61 2.79
CA ARG A 326 -4.10 6.04 4.01
C ARG A 326 -5.56 5.66 3.82
N THR A 327 -5.89 4.46 4.27
CA THR A 327 -7.27 4.00 4.40
C THR A 327 -7.58 3.82 5.87
N PHE A 328 -8.71 4.35 6.32
CA PHE A 328 -9.08 4.35 7.74
C PHE A 328 -10.19 3.36 8.04
N VAL A 329 -10.12 2.73 9.21
CA VAL A 329 -11.11 1.74 9.60
C VAL A 329 -11.36 1.73 11.12
N PRO A 330 -12.62 1.81 11.59
CA PRO A 330 -12.93 1.87 13.02
C PRO A 330 -12.87 0.47 13.66
N GLN A 331 -11.68 -0.09 13.82
CA GLN A 331 -11.47 -1.48 14.20
C GLN A 331 -10.28 -1.67 15.13
N LYS A 332 -10.34 -2.74 15.95
CA LYS A 332 -9.25 -3.14 16.83
C LYS A 332 -8.10 -3.80 16.08
N HIS A 333 -6.89 -3.52 16.56
CA HIS A 333 -5.61 -3.94 16.00
C HIS A 333 -5.61 -5.37 15.43
N GLY A 334 -5.87 -6.36 16.29
CA GLY A 334 -5.75 -7.77 15.89
C GLY A 334 -6.84 -8.30 14.95
N SER A 335 -7.84 -7.49 14.60
CA SER A 335 -8.92 -7.85 13.67
C SER A 335 -8.85 -7.07 12.36
N LEU A 336 -7.91 -6.12 12.21
CA LEU A 336 -7.79 -5.26 11.02
C LEU A 336 -7.65 -6.08 9.73
N GLN A 337 -6.77 -7.08 9.76
CA GLN A 337 -6.44 -7.94 8.62
C GLN A 337 -7.57 -8.87 8.19
N ASN A 338 -8.62 -9.03 9.01
CA ASN A 338 -9.75 -9.91 8.73
C ASN A 338 -11.07 -9.17 8.51
N GLN A 339 -11.08 -7.85 8.60
CA GLN A 339 -12.31 -7.11 8.39
C GLN A 339 -12.72 -7.15 6.92
N ASP A 340 -13.93 -7.64 6.64
CA ASP A 340 -14.44 -7.83 5.27
C ASP A 340 -14.24 -6.59 4.38
N ALA A 341 -14.60 -5.40 4.87
CA ALA A 341 -14.42 -4.16 4.12
C ALA A 341 -12.95 -3.85 3.78
N MET A 342 -12.01 -4.21 4.66
CA MET A 342 -10.58 -4.02 4.42
C MET A 342 -9.99 -5.11 3.53
N LEU A 343 -10.54 -6.31 3.56
CA LEU A 343 -10.25 -7.35 2.58
C LEU A 343 -10.72 -6.92 1.18
N ASP A 344 -11.94 -6.40 1.05
CA ASP A 344 -12.44 -5.86 -0.21
C ASP A 344 -11.59 -4.69 -0.73
N HIS A 345 -11.16 -3.79 0.17
CA HIS A 345 -10.25 -2.69 -0.16
C HIS A 345 -8.87 -3.18 -0.62
N LEU A 346 -8.26 -4.13 0.11
CA LEU A 346 -7.05 -4.83 -0.32
C LEU A 346 -7.26 -5.45 -1.71
N GLY A 347 -8.43 -6.03 -1.93
CA GLY A 347 -8.85 -6.57 -3.22
C GLY A 347 -8.82 -5.51 -4.35
N GLY A 348 -9.27 -4.30 -4.05
CA GLY A 348 -9.19 -3.15 -4.96
C GLY A 348 -7.76 -2.75 -5.27
N ILE A 349 -6.93 -2.53 -4.24
CA ILE A 349 -5.51 -2.18 -4.38
C ILE A 349 -4.80 -3.17 -5.29
N LEU A 350 -4.90 -4.47 -4.98
CA LEU A 350 -4.19 -5.52 -5.73
C LEU A 350 -4.59 -5.60 -7.20
N ARG A 351 -5.85 -5.29 -7.54
CA ARG A 351 -6.30 -5.24 -8.94
C ARG A 351 -5.76 -4.02 -9.67
N SER A 352 -5.68 -2.87 -8.99
CA SER A 352 -5.22 -1.63 -9.61
C SER A 352 -3.70 -1.53 -9.77
N LEU A 353 -2.92 -2.42 -9.16
CA LEU A 353 -1.45 -2.41 -9.27
C LEU A 353 -0.93 -2.54 -10.71
N HIS A 354 -1.74 -3.07 -11.62
CA HIS A 354 -1.42 -3.23 -13.03
C HIS A 354 -2.34 -2.43 -13.97
N ASP A 355 -3.18 -1.53 -13.42
CA ASP A 355 -4.03 -0.68 -14.25
C ASP A 355 -3.15 0.25 -15.09
N VAL A 356 -3.50 0.39 -16.36
CA VAL A 356 -2.84 1.35 -17.25
C VAL A 356 -3.09 2.75 -16.71
N ARG A 357 -2.04 3.51 -16.43
CA ARG A 357 -2.21 4.87 -15.93
C ARG A 357 -2.71 5.74 -17.07
N ILE A 358 -3.63 6.66 -16.78
CA ILE A 358 -4.10 7.63 -17.78
C ILE A 358 -2.93 8.44 -18.34
N ASP A 359 -1.90 8.70 -17.54
CA ASP A 359 -0.70 9.38 -18.00
C ASP A 359 0.11 8.55 -19.01
N ASP A 360 0.11 7.21 -18.89
CA ASP A 360 0.70 6.32 -19.90
C ASP A 360 -0.10 6.37 -21.21
N LEU A 361 -1.44 6.47 -21.12
CA LEU A 361 -2.32 6.66 -22.28
C LEU A 361 -2.16 8.05 -22.92
N ARG A 362 -1.94 9.09 -22.12
CA ARG A 362 -1.68 10.46 -22.60
C ARG A 362 -0.30 10.57 -23.23
N ALA A 363 0.71 9.94 -22.65
CA ALA A 363 2.05 9.87 -23.23
C ALA A 363 2.08 9.07 -24.55
N ALA A 364 1.15 8.11 -24.72
CA ALA A 364 0.97 7.41 -25.99
C ALA A 364 0.35 8.30 -27.08
N VAL A 365 -0.42 9.34 -26.72
CA VAL A 365 -0.93 10.33 -27.68
C VAL A 365 0.13 11.39 -27.93
N THR A 366 0.87 11.23 -29.02
CA THR A 366 1.94 12.15 -29.40
C THR A 366 1.48 13.24 -30.36
N SER A 367 0.24 13.17 -30.89
CA SER A 367 -0.25 14.04 -31.95
C SER A 367 -1.72 14.45 -31.76
N TRP A 368 -2.06 15.65 -32.22
CA TRP A 368 -3.40 16.25 -32.21
C TRP A 368 -3.69 16.95 -33.54
N PHE A 369 -4.95 16.96 -33.97
CA PHE A 369 -5.36 17.77 -35.13
C PHE A 369 -5.73 19.19 -34.70
N SER A 370 -5.49 20.15 -35.60
CA SER A 370 -6.05 21.50 -35.56
C SER A 370 -6.95 21.67 -36.76
N TYR A 371 -8.08 22.34 -36.56
CA TYR A 371 -9.11 22.50 -37.56
C TYR A 371 -9.60 23.95 -37.60
N LEU A 372 -9.91 24.43 -38.79
CA LEU A 372 -10.60 25.70 -39.03
C LEU A 372 -11.60 25.50 -40.16
N GLY A 373 -12.89 25.57 -39.87
CA GLY A 373 -13.96 25.56 -40.85
C GLY A 373 -15.03 26.58 -40.45
N ASP A 374 -15.94 26.87 -41.36
CA ASP A 374 -17.09 27.73 -41.07
C ASP A 374 -18.25 26.90 -40.50
N ASP A 375 -19.07 27.51 -39.66
CA ASP A 375 -20.22 26.83 -39.05
C ASP A 375 -21.39 26.66 -40.05
N LEU A 376 -21.40 27.44 -41.13
CA LEU A 376 -22.48 27.53 -42.11
C LEU A 376 -21.94 27.64 -43.55
N TYR A 377 -22.47 26.79 -44.42
CA TYR A 377 -22.24 26.80 -45.86
C TYR A 377 -23.56 26.86 -46.62
N LEU A 378 -23.54 27.30 -47.87
CA LEU A 378 -24.67 27.25 -48.81
C LEU A 378 -24.67 25.95 -49.62
N ALA A 379 -25.87 25.48 -50.02
CA ALA A 379 -26.02 24.21 -50.75
C ALA A 379 -25.35 24.18 -52.14
N ASP A 380 -25.00 25.33 -52.71
CA ASP A 380 -24.33 25.48 -53.99
C ASP A 380 -22.84 25.84 -53.87
N GLU A 381 -22.32 26.00 -52.65
CA GLU A 381 -20.89 26.23 -52.41
C GLU A 381 -20.18 24.98 -51.87
N PRO A 382 -18.91 24.74 -52.24
CA PRO A 382 -18.16 23.63 -51.70
C PRO A 382 -17.83 23.88 -50.23
N VAL A 383 -18.01 22.84 -49.41
CA VAL A 383 -17.56 22.86 -48.02
C VAL A 383 -16.04 22.75 -47.99
N VAL A 384 -15.37 23.76 -47.43
CA VAL A 384 -13.91 23.81 -47.34
C VAL A 384 -13.49 24.10 -45.91
N CYS A 385 -12.49 23.36 -45.43
CA CYS A 385 -11.88 23.58 -44.12
C CYS A 385 -10.35 23.55 -44.22
N GLU A 386 -9.66 24.00 -43.19
CA GLU A 386 -8.23 23.81 -43.03
C GLU A 386 -7.94 22.81 -41.92
N VAL A 387 -7.03 21.87 -42.18
CA VAL A 387 -6.61 20.85 -41.23
C VAL A 387 -5.09 20.89 -41.10
N GLY A 388 -4.60 20.92 -39.87
CA GLY A 388 -3.18 20.77 -39.55
C GLY A 388 -2.97 19.79 -38.39
N ALA A 389 -1.73 19.46 -38.08
CA ALA A 389 -1.37 18.60 -36.96
C ALA A 389 -0.39 19.28 -36.00
N VAL A 390 -0.54 19.02 -34.71
CA VAL A 390 0.41 19.41 -33.66
C VAL A 390 0.94 18.13 -33.04
N SER A 391 2.25 18.01 -32.84
CA SER A 391 2.85 16.81 -32.27
C SER A 391 3.97 17.16 -31.30
N ALA A 392 4.10 16.34 -30.25
CA ALA A 392 5.21 16.38 -29.29
C ALA A 392 6.52 15.81 -29.87
N LEU A 393 6.45 15.03 -30.94
CA LEU A 393 7.62 14.55 -31.68
C LEU A 393 8.23 15.69 -32.53
N SER A 394 9.46 15.52 -33.03
CA SER A 394 10.05 16.48 -33.98
C SER A 394 9.45 16.36 -35.39
N GLU A 395 9.67 17.37 -36.23
CA GLU A 395 9.21 17.34 -37.64
C GLU A 395 9.97 16.30 -38.48
N GLU A 396 11.19 15.94 -38.08
CA GLU A 396 11.96 14.85 -38.71
C GLU A 396 11.40 13.47 -38.38
N GLU A 397 10.89 13.28 -37.16
CA GLU A 397 10.32 12.01 -36.70
C GLU A 397 8.88 11.79 -37.18
N LEU A 398 8.09 12.86 -37.29
CA LEU A 398 6.71 12.80 -37.77
C LEU A 398 6.40 14.03 -38.65
N PRO A 399 6.72 13.97 -39.96
CA PRO A 399 6.51 15.09 -40.88
C PRO A 399 5.03 15.29 -41.23
N GLU A 400 4.27 14.21 -41.44
CA GLU A 400 2.84 14.25 -41.69
C GLU A 400 2.12 13.07 -41.01
N VAL A 401 0.85 13.25 -40.65
CA VAL A 401 0.02 12.25 -39.98
C VAL A 401 -0.99 11.66 -40.98
N PRO A 402 -0.94 10.35 -41.28
CA PRO A 402 -1.98 9.67 -42.04
C PRO A 402 -3.29 9.69 -41.25
N ALA A 403 -4.34 10.26 -41.82
CA ALA A 403 -5.62 10.46 -41.17
C ALA A 403 -6.78 10.08 -42.09
N ARG A 404 -7.96 9.93 -41.50
CA ARG A 404 -9.21 9.70 -42.19
C ARG A 404 -10.22 10.76 -41.77
N LEU A 405 -10.76 11.48 -42.75
CA LEU A 405 -11.84 12.44 -42.59
C LEU A 405 -13.14 11.78 -43.01
N SER A 406 -14.15 11.86 -42.15
CA SER A 406 -15.51 11.43 -42.44
C SER A 406 -16.51 12.53 -42.10
N VAL A 407 -17.51 12.69 -42.96
CA VAL A 407 -18.65 13.58 -42.75
C VAL A 407 -19.92 12.73 -42.76
N THR A 408 -20.73 12.86 -41.72
CA THR A 408 -21.95 12.07 -41.50
C THR A 408 -23.14 13.01 -41.44
N SER A 409 -24.19 12.72 -42.21
CA SER A 409 -25.44 13.48 -42.11
C SER A 409 -26.15 13.13 -40.82
N ARG A 410 -26.44 14.11 -39.96
CA ARG A 410 -27.19 13.89 -38.71
C ARG A 410 -28.60 13.36 -38.93
N THR A 411 -29.24 13.81 -40.00
CA THR A 411 -30.62 13.42 -40.34
C THR A 411 -30.71 11.94 -40.73
N THR A 412 -29.73 11.44 -41.48
CA THR A 412 -29.76 10.05 -41.98
C THR A 412 -28.89 9.10 -41.16
N GLY A 413 -27.98 9.62 -40.34
CA GLY A 413 -26.97 8.85 -39.61
C GLY A 413 -25.95 8.16 -40.52
N ARG A 414 -25.87 8.51 -41.81
CA ARG A 414 -25.02 7.84 -42.79
C ARG A 414 -23.82 8.72 -43.19
N PRO A 415 -22.63 8.13 -43.39
CA PRO A 415 -21.49 8.84 -43.91
C PRO A 415 -21.76 9.27 -45.35
N VAL A 416 -21.65 10.57 -45.62
CA VAL A 416 -21.80 11.17 -46.95
C VAL A 416 -20.44 11.39 -47.61
N VAL A 417 -19.39 11.58 -46.81
CA VAL A 417 -18.00 11.66 -47.27
C VAL A 417 -17.13 10.83 -46.33
N ALA A 418 -16.22 10.06 -46.90
CA ALA A 418 -15.16 9.39 -46.15
C ALA A 418 -13.92 9.30 -47.05
N ARG A 419 -12.80 9.85 -46.60
CA ARG A 419 -11.55 9.82 -47.36
C ARG A 419 -10.33 9.78 -46.45
N ASP A 420 -9.30 9.15 -46.95
CA ASP A 420 -7.98 9.20 -46.34
C ASP A 420 -7.27 10.47 -46.81
N LEU A 421 -6.53 11.10 -45.90
CA LEU A 421 -5.73 12.28 -46.16
C LEU A 421 -4.44 12.21 -45.34
N THR A 422 -3.45 13.00 -45.75
CA THR A 422 -2.20 13.13 -45.01
C THR A 422 -2.12 14.56 -44.47
N VAL A 423 -2.02 14.71 -43.16
CA VAL A 423 -2.13 16.00 -42.48
C VAL A 423 -0.74 16.48 -42.05
N ALA A 424 -0.29 17.57 -42.65
CA ALA A 424 0.97 18.22 -42.29
C ALA A 424 0.84 19.06 -41.00
N ARG A 425 1.96 19.49 -40.43
CA ARG A 425 1.94 20.36 -39.23
C ARG A 425 1.25 21.70 -39.46
N GLY A 426 1.58 22.34 -40.59
CA GLY A 426 0.90 23.55 -41.03
C GLY A 426 -0.52 23.22 -41.48
N ARG A 427 -1.48 24.08 -41.13
CA ARG A 427 -2.86 23.98 -41.64
C ARG A 427 -2.84 24.05 -43.17
N ARG A 428 -3.49 23.08 -43.80
CA ARG A 428 -3.70 23.03 -45.25
C ARG A 428 -5.18 22.94 -45.55
N GLN A 429 -5.58 23.59 -46.63
CA GLN A 429 -6.96 23.58 -47.11
C GLN A 429 -7.34 22.18 -47.61
N VAL A 430 -8.55 21.76 -47.25
CA VAL A 430 -9.14 20.45 -47.52
C VAL A 430 -10.58 20.68 -48.00
N GLU A 431 -10.82 20.48 -49.29
CA GLU A 431 -12.13 20.68 -49.92
C GLU A 431 -12.98 19.41 -49.80
N ILE A 432 -14.05 19.41 -49.01
CA ILE A 432 -14.96 18.27 -48.81
C ILE A 432 -15.88 18.09 -50.01
N GLY A 433 -16.23 19.20 -50.67
CA GLY A 433 -17.11 19.25 -51.84
C GLY A 433 -18.49 19.79 -51.49
N VAL A 434 -19.38 19.80 -52.48
CA VAL A 434 -20.75 20.29 -52.32
C VAL A 434 -21.62 19.23 -51.63
N LEU A 435 -22.33 19.62 -50.58
CA LEU A 435 -23.23 18.74 -49.83
C LEU A 435 -24.67 19.26 -49.92
N PRO A 436 -25.68 18.38 -49.89
CA PRO A 436 -27.08 18.81 -49.79
C PRO A 436 -27.36 19.60 -48.50
N ALA A 437 -28.44 20.38 -48.48
CA ALA A 437 -28.88 21.07 -47.28
C ALA A 437 -29.11 20.10 -46.09
N GLY A 438 -28.59 20.44 -44.91
CA GLY A 438 -28.67 19.61 -43.71
C GLY A 438 -27.60 19.93 -42.67
N THR A 439 -27.62 19.21 -41.55
CA THR A 439 -26.59 19.29 -40.50
C THR A 439 -25.67 18.07 -40.56
N TYR A 440 -24.38 18.30 -40.42
CA TYR A 440 -23.35 17.28 -40.59
C TYR A 440 -22.38 17.23 -39.40
N ASP A 441 -21.97 16.01 -39.04
CA ASP A 441 -20.87 15.75 -38.12
C ASP A 441 -19.60 15.44 -38.92
N LEU A 442 -18.53 16.18 -38.66
CA LEU A 442 -17.20 15.95 -39.20
C LEU A 442 -16.34 15.25 -38.14
N LEU A 443 -15.59 14.23 -38.55
CA LEU A 443 -14.63 13.52 -37.71
C LEU A 443 -13.33 13.33 -38.50
N ILE A 444 -12.21 13.72 -37.89
CA ILE A 444 -10.85 13.43 -38.34
C ILE A 444 -10.23 12.48 -37.32
N SER A 445 -9.78 11.33 -37.78
CA SER A 445 -9.20 10.28 -36.93
C SER A 445 -7.92 9.72 -37.56
N ALA A 446 -7.03 9.17 -36.74
CA ALA A 446 -5.77 8.56 -37.18
C ALA A 446 -5.42 7.37 -36.28
N GLY A 447 -4.14 6.98 -36.26
CA GLY A 447 -3.62 5.91 -35.41
C GLY A 447 -3.87 6.14 -33.92
N ALA A 448 -3.62 5.10 -33.11
CA ALA A 448 -3.86 5.11 -31.66
C ALA A 448 -3.03 6.15 -30.88
N ASP A 449 -2.00 6.71 -31.52
CA ASP A 449 -1.09 7.75 -31.03
C ASP A 449 -1.57 9.18 -31.35
N THR A 450 -2.73 9.34 -31.98
CA THR A 450 -3.26 10.63 -32.40
C THR A 450 -4.68 10.85 -31.87
N ALA A 451 -4.91 11.96 -31.18
CA ALA A 451 -6.25 12.32 -30.70
C ALA A 451 -7.20 12.64 -31.88
N PRO A 452 -8.39 12.03 -31.96
CA PRO A 452 -9.37 12.38 -32.98
C PRO A 452 -9.94 13.78 -32.73
N LEU A 453 -10.33 14.46 -33.81
CA LEU A 453 -10.97 15.78 -33.79
C LEU A 453 -12.38 15.68 -34.40
N SER A 454 -13.36 16.31 -33.78
CA SER A 454 -14.74 16.35 -34.29
C SER A 454 -15.25 17.78 -34.36
N ASP A 455 -16.13 18.03 -35.33
CA ASP A 455 -16.78 19.32 -35.54
C ASP A 455 -18.19 19.14 -36.14
N VAL A 456 -19.00 20.20 -36.14
CA VAL A 456 -20.39 20.19 -36.63
C VAL A 456 -20.64 21.45 -37.46
N PHE A 457 -21.19 21.29 -38.66
CA PHE A 457 -21.55 22.42 -39.52
C PHE A 457 -22.91 22.21 -40.19
N VAL A 458 -23.48 23.30 -40.68
CA VAL A 458 -24.77 23.33 -41.38
C VAL A 458 -24.56 23.71 -42.84
N VAL A 459 -25.30 23.05 -43.73
CA VAL A 459 -25.47 23.49 -45.12
C VAL A 459 -26.90 23.99 -45.28
N ALA A 460 -27.08 25.27 -45.53
CA ALA A 460 -28.38 25.89 -45.74
C ALA A 460 -28.89 25.65 -47.17
N GLY A 461 -30.18 25.32 -47.28
CA GLY A 461 -30.85 25.26 -48.57
C GLY A 461 -31.20 26.66 -49.11
N PRO A 462 -31.51 26.78 -50.41
CA PRO A 462 -31.84 28.06 -51.04
C PRO A 462 -33.10 28.74 -50.48
N ASP A 463 -33.95 28.04 -49.72
CA ASP A 463 -35.22 28.55 -49.18
C ASP A 463 -35.26 28.47 -47.64
N GLY A 464 -34.49 29.32 -46.94
CA GLY A 464 -34.26 29.22 -45.49
C GLY A 464 -34.37 30.52 -44.70
N THR A 465 -35.36 31.37 -44.98
CA THR A 465 -35.79 32.47 -44.07
C THR A 465 -37.15 32.21 -43.41
N ASP A 466 -37.53 30.95 -43.18
CA ASP A 466 -38.75 30.63 -42.42
C ASP A 466 -38.41 29.76 -41.21
N GLY A 467 -38.42 30.38 -40.02
CA GLY A 467 -38.20 29.65 -38.76
C GLY A 467 -37.71 30.45 -37.56
N ILE A 468 -37.89 31.77 -37.52
CA ILE A 468 -37.88 32.52 -36.24
C ILE A 468 -39.18 33.32 -36.20
N ASP A 469 -40.28 32.64 -35.88
CA ASP A 469 -41.51 33.31 -35.51
C ASP A 469 -41.81 32.97 -34.04
N GLY A 470 -42.07 34.02 -33.27
CA GLY A 470 -41.94 34.02 -31.83
C GLY A 470 -43.07 33.31 -31.09
N THR A 471 -42.75 32.90 -29.86
CA THR A 471 -43.72 32.85 -28.77
C THR A 471 -43.07 33.43 -27.53
N ALA A 472 -43.30 34.74 -27.35
CA ALA A 472 -43.42 35.35 -26.02
C ALA A 472 -44.87 35.16 -25.52
N GLU A 473 -45.03 35.18 -24.19
CA GLU A 473 -46.27 35.01 -23.39
C GLU A 473 -46.70 33.53 -23.22
N SER A 474 -46.79 32.94 -22.02
CA SER A 474 -47.01 33.43 -20.65
C SER A 474 -46.36 32.54 -19.59
#